data_AF-A0A7J3EZS2-F1
#
_entry.id   AF-A0A7J3EZS2-F1
#
_cell.length_a   1.000
_cell.length_b   1.000
_cell.length_c   1.000
_cell.angle_alpha   90.00
_cell.angle_beta   90.00
_cell.angle_gamma   90.00
#
_symmetry.space_group_name_H-M   'P 1'
#
loop_
_entity.id
_entity.type
_entity.pdbx_description
1 polymer ?
#
loop_
_entity_poly.entity_id
_entity_poly.type
_entity_poly.pdbx_seq_one_letter_code
_entity_poly.pdbx_strand_id
1 'polypeptide(L)'
;MRLLILSVLRPSGQPWEGRMTTDDAVKIIEETRPEMALITHFGMQMILKGPEREAELIEKKTGVPTRAATNGMRVLLGKDIIIGGK
;
A
#
# COMPACT_ATOMS: atom_id res chain seq x y z
N MET A 1 -14.00 6.86 -3.88
CA MET A 1 -12.74 7.43 -3.35
C MET A 1 -11.66 7.25 -4.38
N ARG A 2 -10.76 8.22 -4.61
CA ARG A 2 -9.75 8.12 -5.67
C ARG A 2 -8.46 7.47 -5.19
N LEU A 3 -7.73 8.14 -4.30
CA LEU A 3 -6.50 7.61 -3.71
C LEU A 3 -6.71 7.30 -2.23
N LEU A 4 -6.28 6.12 -1.79
CA LEU A 4 -6.18 5.76 -0.39
C LEU A 4 -4.71 5.55 0.00
N ILE A 5 -4.25 6.20 1.06
CA ILE A 5 -2.88 6.05 1.57
C ILE A 5 -2.95 5.35 2.93
N LEU A 6 -2.29 4.19 3.07
CA LEU A 6 -2.34 3.36 4.28
C LEU A 6 -0.95 3.22 4.91
N SER A 7 -0.89 3.34 6.23
CA SER A 7 0.32 3.04 6.98
C SER A 7 0.39 1.54 7.24
N VAL A 8 1.22 0.81 6.48
CA VAL A 8 1.35 -0.65 6.54
C VAL A 8 2.73 -1.02 7.07
N LEU A 9 2.86 -1.00 8.39
CA LEU A 9 4.15 -1.21 9.06
C LEU A 9 4.68 -2.63 8.87
N ARG A 10 3.79 -3.62 8.79
CA ARG A 10 4.13 -5.04 8.89
C ARG A 10 3.71 -5.80 7.64
N PRO A 11 4.53 -6.77 7.18
CA PRO A 11 4.13 -7.61 6.07
C PRO A 11 3.01 -8.59 6.46
N SER A 12 2.41 -9.22 5.45
CA SER A 12 1.41 -10.27 5.61
C SER A 12 1.93 -11.41 6.49
N GLY A 13 1.06 -11.90 7.38
CA GLY A 13 1.35 -12.98 8.32
C GLY A 13 2.27 -12.61 9.50
N GLN A 14 2.60 -11.32 9.70
CA GLN A 14 3.52 -10.90 10.76
C GLN A 14 2.94 -9.75 11.61
N PRO A 15 1.79 -9.95 12.29
CA PRO A 15 1.10 -8.89 13.03
C PRO A 15 1.94 -8.28 14.15
N TRP A 16 1.67 -7.01 14.45
CA TRP A 16 2.13 -6.31 15.65
C TRP A 16 0.95 -5.49 16.18
N GLU A 17 0.58 -5.72 17.43
CA GLU A 17 -0.46 -4.98 18.13
C GLU A 17 -0.38 -3.46 17.90
N GLY A 18 -1.53 -2.88 17.54
CA GLY A 18 -1.67 -1.45 17.25
C GLY A 18 -1.04 -1.00 15.93
N ARG A 19 -0.66 -1.91 15.02
CA ARG A 19 -0.07 -1.60 13.71
C ARG A 19 -0.72 -2.43 12.62
N MET A 20 -0.93 -1.82 11.45
CA MET A 20 -1.50 -2.54 10.31
C MET A 20 -0.49 -3.46 9.64
N THR A 21 -1.01 -4.57 9.14
CA THR A 21 -0.35 -5.47 8.21
C THR A 21 -0.89 -5.31 6.79
N THR A 22 -0.21 -5.94 5.83
CA THR A 22 -0.73 -6.14 4.47
C THR A 22 -2.13 -6.77 4.47
N ASP A 23 -2.41 -7.71 5.38
CA ASP A 23 -3.70 -8.39 5.43
C ASP A 23 -4.82 -7.46 5.92
N ASP A 24 -4.51 -6.49 6.78
CA ASP A 24 -5.46 -5.46 7.19
C ASP A 24 -5.69 -4.44 6.07
N ALA A 25 -4.63 -4.08 5.34
CA ALA A 25 -4.74 -3.22 4.17
C ALA A 25 -5.64 -3.84 3.09
N VAL A 26 -5.53 -5.15 2.84
CA VAL A 26 -6.43 -5.89 1.94
C VAL A 26 -7.89 -5.70 2.34
N LYS A 27 -8.26 -5.95 3.59
CA LYS A 27 -9.65 -5.83 4.07
C LYS A 27 -10.21 -4.42 3.84
N ILE A 28 -9.43 -3.40 4.22
CA ILE A 28 -9.84 -2.00 4.07
C ILE A 28 -10.02 -1.64 2.58
N ILE A 29 -9.12 -2.09 1.72
CA ILE A 29 -9.18 -1.80 0.28
C ILE A 29 -10.35 -2.55 -0.39
N GLU A 30 -10.64 -3.79 0.02
CA GLU A 30 -11.80 -4.54 -0.47
C GLU A 30 -13.12 -3.88 -0.13
N GLU A 31 -13.25 -3.31 1.08
CA GLU A 31 -14.44 -2.60 1.52
C GLU A 31 -14.58 -1.23 0.84
N THR A 32 -13.49 -0.49 0.71
CA THR A 32 -13.54 0.92 0.27
C THR A 32 -13.39 1.10 -1.24
N ARG A 33 -12.80 0.11 -1.94
CA ARG A 33 -12.56 0.04 -3.39
C ARG A 33 -12.12 1.39 -4.01
N PRO A 34 -10.96 1.96 -3.61
CA PRO A 34 -10.43 3.16 -4.23
C PRO A 34 -10.00 2.91 -5.68
N GLU A 35 -9.83 3.99 -6.45
CA GLU A 35 -9.22 3.93 -7.78
C GLU A 35 -7.76 3.44 -7.71
N MET A 36 -7.03 3.81 -6.65
CA MET A 36 -5.67 3.36 -6.37
C MET A 36 -5.37 3.38 -4.87
N ALA A 37 -4.48 2.49 -4.41
CA ALA A 37 -3.94 2.50 -3.06
C ALA A 37 -2.41 2.72 -3.05
N LEU A 38 -1.93 3.42 -2.03
CA LEU A 38 -0.51 3.60 -1.74
C LEU A 38 -0.24 3.12 -0.30
N ILE A 39 0.71 2.20 -0.12
CA ILE A 39 1.15 1.78 1.21
C ILE A 39 2.44 2.50 1.60
N THR A 40 2.58 2.86 2.88
CA THR A 40 3.73 3.60 3.40
C THR A 40 4.04 3.22 4.87
N HIS A 41 4.97 3.93 5.50
CA HIS A 41 5.40 3.75 6.90
C HIS A 41 5.94 2.33 7.15
N PHE A 42 6.89 1.88 6.32
CA PHE A 42 7.40 0.51 6.40
C PHE A 42 8.32 0.29 7.59
N GLY A 43 8.00 -0.70 8.43
CA GLY A 43 8.91 -1.18 9.47
C GLY A 43 10.01 -2.08 8.89
N MET A 44 11.01 -2.42 9.70
CA MET A 44 12.17 -3.19 9.25
C MET A 44 11.80 -4.52 8.56
N GLN A 45 10.83 -5.27 9.10
CA GLN A 45 10.41 -6.53 8.47
C GLN A 45 9.68 -6.34 7.14
N MET A 46 8.94 -5.25 6.97
CA MET A 46 8.34 -4.88 5.69
C MET A 46 9.42 -4.55 4.66
N ILE A 47 10.44 -3.75 5.05
CA ILE A 47 11.59 -3.43 4.20
C ILE A 47 12.33 -4.70 3.77
N LEU A 48 12.63 -5.60 4.71
CA LEU A 48 13.36 -6.85 4.42
C LEU A 48 12.59 -7.80 3.50
N LYS A 49 11.25 -7.86 3.64
CA LYS A 49 10.41 -8.73 2.79
C LYS A 49 10.23 -8.14 1.39
N GLY A 50 10.32 -6.82 1.27
CA GLY A 50 10.16 -6.06 0.03
C GLY A 50 8.77 -5.41 -0.01
N PRO A 51 8.66 -4.09 0.24
CA PRO A 51 7.37 -3.41 0.26
C PRO A 51 6.60 -3.53 -1.05
N GLU A 52 7.30 -3.51 -2.19
CA GLU A 52 6.67 -3.67 -3.51
C GLU A 52 6.01 -5.04 -3.67
N ARG A 53 6.63 -6.11 -3.14
CA ARG A 53 6.02 -7.46 -3.18
C ARG A 53 4.74 -7.54 -2.34
N GLU A 54 4.71 -6.81 -1.24
CA GLU A 54 3.51 -6.74 -0.39
C GLU A 54 2.43 -5.86 -1.04
N ALA A 55 2.80 -4.79 -1.74
CA ALA A 55 1.88 -4.01 -2.58
C ALA A 55 1.29 -4.86 -3.72
N GLU A 56 2.12 -5.64 -4.44
CA GLU A 56 1.67 -6.60 -5.46
C GLU A 56 0.69 -7.64 -4.87
N LEU A 57 0.94 -8.11 -3.65
CA LEU A 57 0.05 -9.04 -2.96
C LEU A 57 -1.32 -8.40 -2.67
N ILE A 58 -1.35 -7.13 -2.26
CA ILE A 58 -2.59 -6.37 -2.08
C ILE A 58 -3.33 -6.23 -3.41
N GLU A 59 -2.64 -5.78 -4.46
CA GLU A 59 -3.22 -5.62 -5.79
C GLU A 59 -3.80 -6.94 -6.31
N LYS A 60 -3.07 -8.05 -6.16
CA LYS A 60 -3.53 -9.39 -6.56
C LYS A 60 -4.79 -9.84 -5.80
N LYS A 61 -4.89 -9.55 -4.50
CA LYS A 61 -6.03 -9.95 -3.67
C LYS A 61 -7.26 -9.09 -3.94
N THR A 62 -7.07 -7.78 -4.08
CA THR A 62 -8.17 -6.79 -4.12
C THR A 62 -8.61 -6.39 -5.53
N GLY A 63 -7.74 -6.58 -6.52
CA GLY A 63 -7.91 -6.03 -7.87
C GLY A 63 -7.72 -4.52 -7.98
N VAL A 64 -7.33 -3.85 -6.89
CA VAL A 64 -7.10 -2.40 -6.86
C VAL A 64 -5.61 -2.12 -7.10
N PRO A 65 -5.25 -1.28 -8.08
CA PRO A 65 -3.87 -0.88 -8.31
C PRO A 65 -3.21 -0.39 -7.02
N THR A 66 -2.12 -1.03 -6.62
CA THR A 66 -1.46 -0.74 -5.34
C THR A 66 0.04 -0.55 -5.53
N ARG A 67 0.62 0.46 -4.88
CA ARG A 67 2.06 0.75 -4.95
C ARG A 67 2.65 0.96 -3.56
N ALA A 68 3.92 0.59 -3.40
CA ALA A 68 4.68 0.93 -2.20
C ALA A 68 5.34 2.30 -2.35
N ALA A 69 5.13 3.18 -1.38
CA ALA A 69 5.75 4.50 -1.38
C ALA A 69 7.28 4.39 -1.26
N THR A 70 8.01 5.15 -2.07
CA THR A 70 9.46 5.31 -1.97
C THR A 70 9.82 6.73 -1.58
N ASN A 71 11.00 6.92 -0.99
CA ASN A 71 11.52 8.26 -0.74
C ASN A 71 11.64 8.99 -2.09
N GLY A 72 11.12 10.21 -2.17
CA GLY A 72 11.15 10.99 -3.42
C GLY A 72 10.00 10.69 -4.38
N MET A 73 9.13 9.72 -4.08
CA MET A 73 7.90 9.47 -4.85
C MET A 73 6.99 10.70 -4.84
N ARG A 74 6.44 11.03 -6.01
CA ARG A 74 5.47 12.11 -6.22
C ARG A 74 4.22 11.53 -6.85
N VAL A 75 3.06 11.90 -6.31
CA VAL A 75 1.75 11.50 -6.82
C VAL A 75 0.99 12.75 -7.26
N LEU A 76 0.61 12.81 -8.52
CA LEU A 76 -0.23 13.88 -9.07
C LEU A 76 -1.67 13.37 -9.21
N LEU A 77 -2.60 14.02 -8.51
CA LEU A 77 -4.03 13.72 -8.57
C LEU A 77 -4.72 14.72 -9.52
N GLY A 78 -4.83 14.35 -10.79
CA GLY A 78 -5.50 15.13 -11.83
C GLY A 78 -6.76 14.45 -12.34
N LYS A 79 -7.03 14.52 -13.65
CA LYS A 79 -7.99 13.62 -14.30
C LYS A 79 -7.59 12.16 -14.12
N ASP A 80 -6.28 11.90 -14.29
CA ASP A 80 -5.63 10.62 -14.04
C ASP A 80 -4.73 10.70 -12.80
N ILE A 81 -4.41 9.55 -12.20
CA ILE A 81 -3.43 9.44 -11.12
C ILE A 81 -2.07 9.09 -11.74
N ILE A 82 -1.08 9.98 -11.58
CA ILE A 82 0.26 9.80 -12.14
C ILE A 82 1.27 9.65 -11.01
N ILE A 83 2.08 8.60 -11.09
CA ILE A 83 3.18 8.33 -10.16
C ILE A 83 4.51 8.63 -10.85
N GLY A 84 5.38 9.39 -10.19
CA GLY A 84 6.74 9.67 -10.63
C GLY A 84 7.68 9.91 -9.45
N GLY A 85 8.90 10.37 -9.72
CA GLY A 85 9.96 10.49 -8.71
C GLY A 85 11.00 9.38 -8.84
N LYS A 86 12.20 9.62 -8.30
CA LYS A 86 13.34 8.70 -8.31
C LYS A 86 13.43 7.96 -6.98
#